data_AF-A0A1Q8V5W0-F1
#
_entry.id   AF-A0A1Q8V5W0-F1
#
_cell.length_a   1.000
_cell.length_b   1.000
_cell.length_c   1.000
_cell.angle_alpha   90.00
_cell.angle_beta   90.00
_cell.angle_gamma   90.00
#
_symmetry.space_group_name_H-M   'P 1'
#
loop_
_entity.id
_entity.type
_entity.pdbx_description
1 polymer ?
#
loop_
_entity_poly.entity_id
_entity_poly.type
_entity_poly.pdbx_seq_one_letter_code
_entity_poly.pdbx_strand_id
1 'polypeptide(L)'
;MSIYERAYGKHFGFQDLTDGGWPEEDAMEVSTGTDAHHVDTWGSEPGWFGWTSPIEDHKYDQSEWNTIKNAVDSGQVVVASTKGGDFNNGNKVTAVTDSNRDGKIDTTSTGRNGAQSDKEQELTISDHHSYTVEAIDDNYVTLRNPWGMNTDPNNKAEPGGLIRITREDYEKYFARTDISPIP
;
A
#
# COMPACT_ATOMS: atom_id res chain seq x y z
N MET A 1 10.11 12.32 14.93
CA MET A 1 11.10 12.30 13.84
C MET A 1 12.23 11.36 14.21
N SER A 2 12.41 10.31 13.41
CA SER A 2 13.44 9.28 13.60
C SER A 2 14.84 9.80 13.25
N ILE A 3 15.89 9.04 13.58
CA ILE A 3 17.26 9.38 13.20
C ILE A 3 17.45 9.35 11.67
N TYR A 4 16.76 8.44 10.98
CA TYR A 4 16.83 8.30 9.51
C TYR A 4 16.13 9.46 8.81
N GLU A 5 14.93 9.84 9.22
CA GLU A 5 14.23 11.03 8.70
C GLU A 5 15.07 12.29 8.89
N ARG A 6 15.69 12.44 10.07
CA ARG A 6 16.58 13.57 10.34
C ARG A 6 17.84 13.55 9.48
N ALA A 7 18.40 12.38 9.18
CA ALA A 7 19.56 12.24 8.30
C ALA A 7 19.18 12.57 6.84
N TYR A 8 18.02 12.08 6.40
CA TYR A 8 17.47 12.36 5.07
C TYR A 8 17.23 13.86 4.89
N GLY A 9 16.54 14.53 5.84
CA GLY A 9 16.32 15.97 5.80
C GLY A 9 17.60 16.82 5.91
N LYS A 10 18.69 16.28 6.49
CA LYS A 10 20.01 16.93 6.43
C LYS A 10 20.68 16.79 5.07
N HIS A 11 20.41 15.71 4.34
CA HIS A 11 21.06 15.42 3.06
C HIS A 11 20.36 16.10 1.89
N PHE A 12 19.03 16.03 1.85
CA PHE A 12 18.21 16.57 0.74
C PHE A 12 17.59 17.93 1.11
N GLY A 13 17.03 18.03 2.31
CA GLY A 13 16.44 19.27 2.80
C GLY A 13 15.32 18.98 3.79
N PHE A 14 15.19 19.79 4.86
CA PHE A 14 14.09 19.61 5.82
C PHE A 14 12.75 20.07 5.25
N GLN A 15 12.75 20.93 4.24
CA GLN A 15 11.53 21.38 3.55
C GLN A 15 10.91 20.22 2.75
N ASP A 16 11.75 19.38 2.13
CA ASP A 16 11.33 18.20 1.38
C ASP A 16 10.65 17.14 2.26
N LEU A 17 10.92 17.13 3.58
CA LEU A 17 10.21 16.28 4.53
C LEU A 17 8.77 16.75 4.81
N THR A 18 8.41 17.97 4.40
CA THR A 18 7.12 18.60 4.75
C THR A 18 6.26 18.97 3.55
N ASP A 19 6.75 18.78 2.32
CA ASP A 19 6.08 19.24 1.08
C ASP A 19 5.54 18.08 0.22
N GLY A 20 5.28 16.92 0.84
CA GLY A 20 4.91 15.71 0.10
C GLY A 20 6.03 15.24 -0.83
N GLY A 21 5.76 14.17 -1.58
CA GLY A 21 6.74 13.60 -2.51
C GLY A 21 6.21 12.34 -3.19
N TRP A 22 6.98 11.78 -4.11
CA TRP A 22 6.70 10.52 -4.78
C TRP A 22 7.60 9.41 -4.22
N PRO A 23 7.04 8.28 -3.77
CA PRO A 23 7.83 7.20 -3.19
C PRO A 23 8.96 6.72 -4.11
N GLU A 24 8.68 6.59 -5.41
CA GLU A 24 9.62 6.13 -6.45
C GLU A 24 10.93 6.95 -6.43
N GLU A 25 10.87 8.21 -6.84
CA GLU A 25 12.04 9.07 -7.07
C GLU A 25 12.65 9.62 -5.77
N ASP A 26 11.81 10.05 -4.83
CA ASP A 26 12.30 10.77 -3.65
C ASP A 26 12.84 9.81 -2.59
N ALA A 27 12.20 8.65 -2.39
CA ALA A 27 12.53 7.77 -1.27
C ALA A 27 13.19 6.47 -1.71
N MET A 28 12.62 5.78 -2.69
CA MET A 28 12.96 4.39 -2.99
C MET A 28 14.30 4.30 -3.71
N GLU A 29 14.48 5.02 -4.82
CA GLU A 29 15.75 5.05 -5.56
C GLU A 29 16.93 5.50 -4.70
N VAL A 30 16.70 6.51 -3.86
CA VAL A 30 17.69 7.01 -2.91
C VAL A 30 18.07 5.95 -1.87
N SER A 31 17.10 5.16 -1.41
CA SER A 31 17.31 4.19 -0.33
C SER A 31 17.91 2.86 -0.82
N THR A 32 17.52 2.40 -2.01
CA THR A 32 17.97 1.12 -2.59
C THR A 32 19.20 1.29 -3.48
N GLY A 33 19.41 2.48 -4.06
CA GLY A 33 20.43 2.74 -5.06
C GLY A 33 20.10 2.13 -6.44
N THR A 34 18.84 1.78 -6.68
CA THR A 34 18.36 1.20 -7.95
C THR A 34 17.17 1.97 -8.48
N ASP A 35 17.08 2.09 -9.80
CA ASP A 35 15.93 2.68 -10.50
C ASP A 35 14.64 1.97 -10.08
N ALA A 36 13.67 2.76 -9.63
CA ALA A 36 12.36 2.27 -9.26
C ALA A 36 11.43 2.36 -10.50
N HIS A 37 10.28 1.70 -10.41
CA HIS A 37 9.24 1.75 -11.44
C HIS A 37 7.89 1.57 -10.77
N HIS A 38 6.79 1.80 -11.50
CA HIS A 38 5.45 1.59 -10.98
C HIS A 38 4.59 0.76 -11.93
N VAL A 39 3.56 0.17 -11.34
CA VAL A 39 2.36 -0.30 -12.05
C VAL A 39 1.18 0.52 -11.53
N ASP A 40 0.20 0.77 -12.37
CA ASP A 40 -0.98 1.55 -12.02
C ASP A 40 -2.25 0.88 -12.54
N THR A 41 -3.41 1.34 -12.07
CA THR A 41 -4.72 0.83 -12.49
C THR A 41 -5.19 1.45 -13.80
N TRP A 42 -4.26 1.89 -14.66
CA TRP A 42 -4.56 2.54 -15.92
C TRP A 42 -4.46 1.52 -17.05
N GLY A 43 -5.59 0.90 -17.37
CA GLY A 43 -5.70 0.01 -18.52
C GLY A 43 -5.53 0.72 -19.87
N SER A 44 -5.13 -0.06 -20.87
CA SER A 44 -5.14 0.34 -22.28
C SER A 44 -6.21 -0.46 -23.05
N GLU A 45 -7.46 0.02 -23.05
CA GLU A 45 -8.48 -0.56 -23.92
C GLU A 45 -8.29 -0.13 -25.39
N PRO A 46 -8.38 -1.05 -26.37
CA PRO A 46 -8.34 -0.68 -27.78
C PRO A 46 -9.63 0.04 -28.18
N GLY A 47 -9.53 1.35 -28.49
CA GLY A 47 -10.66 2.13 -29.02
C GLY A 47 -11.05 1.75 -30.45
N TRP A 48 -12.28 2.10 -30.85
CA TRP A 48 -12.98 1.77 -32.12
C TRP A 48 -12.21 2.12 -33.43
N PHE A 49 -11.04 2.77 -33.37
CA PHE A 49 -10.19 3.09 -34.53
C PHE A 49 -8.70 2.71 -34.35
N GLY A 50 -8.36 1.81 -33.41
CA GLY A 50 -6.97 1.39 -33.19
C GLY A 50 -6.11 2.40 -32.42
N TRP A 51 -6.74 3.40 -31.79
CA TRP A 51 -6.10 4.29 -30.82
C TRP A 51 -6.41 3.78 -29.42
N THR A 52 -5.38 3.49 -28.63
CA THR A 52 -5.49 3.16 -27.20
C THR A 52 -5.51 4.47 -26.41
N SER A 53 -6.68 4.85 -25.88
CA SER A 53 -6.76 5.92 -24.88
C SER A 53 -6.62 5.28 -23.50
N PRO A 54 -5.78 5.80 -22.59
CA PRO A 54 -5.73 5.31 -21.22
C PRO A 54 -7.10 5.52 -20.56
N ILE A 55 -7.66 4.46 -19.99
CA ILE A 55 -8.87 4.53 -19.17
C ILE A 55 -8.46 4.01 -17.79
N GLU A 56 -8.66 4.83 -16.77
CA GLU A 56 -8.56 4.38 -15.39
C GLU A 56 -9.77 3.47 -15.12
N ASP A 57 -9.52 2.16 -15.12
CA ASP A 57 -10.54 1.13 -14.91
C ASP A 57 -10.58 0.65 -13.45
N HIS A 58 -9.70 1.22 -12.61
CA HIS A 58 -9.47 0.87 -11.22
C HIS A 58 -9.25 -0.62 -11.05
N LYS A 59 -8.49 -1.25 -11.96
CA LYS A 59 -8.11 -2.65 -11.88
C LYS A 59 -6.65 -2.83 -12.18
N TYR A 60 -6.06 -3.83 -11.54
CA TYR A 60 -4.79 -4.36 -11.99
C TYR A 60 -5.07 -5.62 -12.81
N ASP A 61 -4.47 -5.72 -13.97
CA ASP A 61 -4.51 -6.93 -14.76
C ASP A 61 -3.69 -8.05 -14.09
N GLN A 62 -3.84 -9.28 -14.61
CA GLN A 62 -3.15 -10.43 -14.01
C GLN A 62 -1.62 -10.31 -14.08
N SER A 63 -1.08 -9.64 -15.10
CA SER A 63 0.36 -9.44 -15.28
C SER A 63 0.90 -8.39 -14.29
N GLU A 64 0.15 -7.34 -14.02
CA GLU A 64 0.45 -6.33 -13.01
C GLU A 64 0.38 -6.96 -11.61
N TRP A 65 -0.68 -7.71 -11.31
CA TRP A 65 -0.76 -8.48 -10.06
C TRP A 65 0.41 -9.44 -9.87
N ASN A 66 0.83 -10.13 -10.93
CA ASN A 66 1.99 -11.02 -10.88
C ASN A 66 3.28 -10.23 -10.64
N THR A 67 3.41 -9.03 -11.22
CA THR A 67 4.57 -8.15 -11.04
C THR A 67 4.68 -7.71 -9.59
N ILE A 68 3.60 -7.19 -9.00
CA ILE A 68 3.59 -6.75 -7.59
C ILE A 68 3.86 -7.95 -6.67
N LYS A 69 3.18 -9.07 -6.90
CA LYS A 69 3.37 -10.28 -6.08
C LYS A 69 4.81 -10.79 -6.13
N ASN A 70 5.42 -10.85 -7.31
CA ASN A 70 6.81 -11.29 -7.45
C ASN A 70 7.78 -10.31 -6.79
N ALA A 71 7.52 -9.00 -6.84
CA ALA A 71 8.32 -8.01 -6.15
C ALA A 71 8.28 -8.22 -4.62
N VAL A 72 7.07 -8.39 -4.06
CA VAL A 72 6.89 -8.69 -2.63
C VAL A 72 7.57 -10.00 -2.24
N ASP A 73 7.34 -11.09 -2.99
CA ASP A 73 7.91 -12.42 -2.71
C ASP A 73 9.44 -12.47 -2.83
N SER A 74 10.02 -11.64 -3.70
CA SER A 74 11.48 -11.51 -3.86
C SER A 74 12.13 -10.56 -2.86
N GLY A 75 11.33 -9.95 -1.97
CA GLY A 75 11.80 -9.05 -0.92
C GLY A 75 12.16 -7.65 -1.41
N GLN A 76 11.66 -7.23 -2.58
CA GLN A 76 11.83 -5.86 -3.07
C GLN A 76 11.03 -4.85 -2.23
N VAL A 77 11.35 -3.57 -2.36
CA VAL A 77 10.58 -2.50 -1.70
C VAL A 77 9.34 -2.22 -2.55
N VAL A 78 8.15 -2.35 -1.95
CA VAL A 78 6.87 -2.14 -2.63
C VAL A 78 6.00 -1.17 -1.83
N VAL A 79 5.54 -0.09 -2.48
CA VAL A 79 4.76 0.98 -1.86
C VAL A 79 3.50 1.23 -2.68
N ALA A 80 2.35 1.16 -2.03
CA ALA A 80 1.06 1.48 -2.62
C ALA A 80 0.69 2.94 -2.32
N SER A 81 0.16 3.65 -3.32
CA SER A 81 -0.26 5.04 -3.21
C SER A 81 -1.77 5.15 -3.42
N THR A 82 -2.45 5.88 -2.54
CA THR A 82 -3.88 6.16 -2.70
C THR A 82 -4.18 7.34 -3.61
N LYS A 83 -3.14 8.07 -4.06
CA LYS A 83 -3.31 9.15 -5.02
C LYS A 83 -3.80 8.59 -6.36
N GLY A 84 -4.96 9.06 -6.81
CA GLY A 84 -5.66 8.55 -8.01
C GLY A 84 -6.73 7.48 -7.72
N GLY A 85 -6.85 7.01 -6.47
CA GLY A 85 -7.89 6.05 -6.10
C GLY A 85 -9.33 6.61 -6.18
N ASP A 86 -10.32 5.71 -6.27
CA ASP A 86 -11.74 6.05 -6.25
C ASP A 86 -12.27 6.23 -4.81
N PHE A 87 -12.37 7.49 -4.40
CA PHE A 87 -12.96 7.91 -3.13
C PHE A 87 -14.38 8.49 -3.28
N ASN A 88 -14.99 8.44 -4.47
CA ASN A 88 -16.28 9.10 -4.74
C ASN A 88 -17.44 8.51 -3.91
N ASN A 89 -17.35 7.21 -3.60
CA ASN A 89 -18.35 6.47 -2.82
C ASN A 89 -17.94 6.26 -1.35
N GLY A 90 -17.09 7.16 -0.83
CA GLY A 90 -16.52 7.06 0.51
C GLY A 90 -15.21 6.28 0.53
N ASN A 91 -14.62 6.18 1.72
CA ASN A 91 -13.26 5.70 1.95
C ASN A 91 -13.17 4.53 2.93
N LYS A 92 -14.26 3.76 3.05
CA LYS A 92 -14.38 2.68 4.02
C LYS A 92 -13.98 1.35 3.42
N VAL A 93 -13.32 0.52 4.22
CA VAL A 93 -12.92 -0.86 3.89
C VAL A 93 -13.22 -1.78 5.06
N THR A 94 -13.50 -3.06 4.77
CA THR A 94 -13.45 -4.11 5.79
C THR A 94 -12.05 -4.70 5.77
N ALA A 95 -11.33 -4.58 6.88
CA ALA A 95 -9.94 -5.01 6.97
C ALA A 95 -9.72 -5.90 8.19
N VAL A 96 -8.82 -6.87 8.06
CA VAL A 96 -8.25 -7.56 9.23
C VAL A 96 -7.07 -6.73 9.76
N THR A 97 -7.00 -6.56 11.07
CA THR A 97 -5.89 -5.87 11.74
C THR A 97 -5.24 -6.74 12.80
N ASP A 98 -3.96 -6.49 13.08
CA ASP A 98 -3.20 -7.12 14.17
C ASP A 98 -3.79 -6.68 15.54
N SER A 99 -4.80 -7.41 15.95
CA SER A 99 -5.63 -7.13 17.12
C SER A 99 -4.99 -7.66 18.41
N ASN A 100 -4.12 -8.66 18.29
CA ASN A 100 -3.39 -9.27 19.39
C ASN A 100 -1.99 -8.65 19.60
N ARG A 101 -1.55 -7.78 18.68
CA ARG A 101 -0.29 -7.00 18.68
C ARG A 101 0.96 -7.86 18.64
N ASP A 102 0.92 -8.97 17.91
CA ASP A 102 2.05 -9.86 17.74
C ASP A 102 2.90 -9.54 16.49
N GLY A 103 2.50 -8.50 15.74
CA GLY A 103 3.24 -7.94 14.61
C GLY A 103 2.93 -8.58 13.26
N LYS A 104 1.96 -9.49 13.18
CA LYS A 104 1.52 -10.15 11.94
C LYS A 104 -0.01 -10.23 11.88
N ILE A 105 -0.54 -10.49 10.69
CA ILE A 105 -1.96 -10.78 10.50
C ILE A 105 -2.18 -12.29 10.51
N ASP A 106 -2.95 -12.81 11.46
CA ASP A 106 -3.38 -14.21 11.50
C ASP A 106 -4.91 -14.42 11.63
N THR A 107 -5.55 -14.76 10.51
CA THR A 107 -6.99 -14.99 10.46
C THR A 107 -7.43 -16.39 10.89
N THR A 108 -6.48 -17.28 11.23
CA THR A 108 -6.79 -18.66 11.64
C THR A 108 -6.32 -18.93 13.05
N SER A 109 -7.15 -19.62 13.84
CA SER A 109 -6.92 -19.88 15.25
C SER A 109 -5.97 -21.07 15.47
N THR A 110 -4.80 -21.04 14.83
CA THR A 110 -3.80 -22.12 14.96
C THR A 110 -2.49 -21.64 15.58
N GLY A 111 -2.56 -20.60 16.41
CA GLY A 111 -1.48 -20.30 17.35
C GLY A 111 -1.30 -21.42 18.36
N ARG A 112 -0.13 -22.06 18.38
CA ARG A 112 0.32 -22.91 19.49
C ARG A 112 0.23 -22.05 20.77
N ASN A 113 -0.60 -22.47 21.73
CA ASN A 113 -0.87 -21.80 23.02
C ASN A 113 -2.03 -20.77 23.07
N GLY A 114 -3.04 -20.87 22.20
CA GLY A 114 -4.28 -20.11 22.40
C GLY A 114 -4.18 -18.62 22.05
N ALA A 115 -3.26 -18.26 21.13
CA ALA A 115 -3.24 -16.93 20.54
C ALA A 115 -4.59 -16.64 19.87
N GLN A 116 -5.18 -15.48 20.18
CA GLN A 116 -6.45 -15.07 19.63
C GLN A 116 -6.25 -14.65 18.17
N SER A 117 -7.05 -15.21 17.26
CA SER A 117 -7.03 -14.78 15.85
C SER A 117 -7.36 -13.30 15.72
N ASP A 118 -6.81 -12.72 14.67
CA ASP A 118 -7.13 -11.37 14.27
C ASP A 118 -8.56 -11.23 13.76
N LYS A 119 -9.09 -10.02 13.97
CA LYS A 119 -10.48 -9.69 13.72
C LYS A 119 -10.61 -8.71 12.57
N GLU A 120 -11.67 -8.92 11.80
CA GLU A 120 -12.16 -7.93 10.85
C GLU A 120 -12.77 -6.73 11.58
N GLN A 121 -12.53 -5.56 11.04
CA GLN A 121 -13.16 -4.31 11.44
C GLN A 121 -13.26 -3.35 10.25
N GLU A 122 -14.23 -2.44 10.30
CA GLU A 122 -14.32 -1.36 9.31
C GLU A 122 -13.26 -0.31 9.61
N LEU A 123 -12.53 0.14 8.59
CA LEU A 123 -11.51 1.18 8.67
C LEU A 123 -11.76 2.25 7.60
N THR A 124 -11.09 3.38 7.75
CA THR A 124 -11.04 4.45 6.76
C THR A 124 -9.65 4.54 6.13
N ILE A 125 -9.61 4.51 4.80
CA ILE A 125 -8.41 4.75 4.01
C ILE A 125 -8.23 6.27 3.83
N SER A 126 -7.01 6.74 4.03
CA SER A 126 -6.65 8.13 3.80
C SER A 126 -6.31 8.37 2.33
N ASP A 127 -6.91 9.40 1.76
CA ASP A 127 -6.58 9.90 0.42
C ASP A 127 -5.21 10.60 0.43
N HIS A 128 -4.52 10.59 -0.71
CA HIS A 128 -3.16 11.11 -0.89
C HIS A 128 -2.15 10.58 0.16
N HIS A 129 -2.18 9.27 0.40
CA HIS A 129 -1.35 8.60 1.40
C HIS A 129 -0.67 7.35 0.83
N SER A 130 0.49 6.99 1.38
CA SER A 130 1.27 5.84 0.94
C SER A 130 1.35 4.77 2.01
N TYR A 131 1.34 3.50 1.60
CA TYR A 131 1.41 2.33 2.46
C TYR A 131 2.48 1.39 1.94
N THR A 132 3.23 0.74 2.83
CA THR A 132 4.14 -0.34 2.41
C THR A 132 3.33 -1.60 2.17
N VAL A 133 3.57 -2.32 1.07
CA VAL A 133 2.98 -3.63 0.80
C VAL A 133 3.86 -4.71 1.44
N GLU A 134 3.32 -5.45 2.41
CA GLU A 134 4.07 -6.47 3.15
C GLU A 134 3.80 -7.90 2.68
N ALA A 135 2.61 -8.17 2.15
CA ALA A 135 2.26 -9.49 1.62
C ALA A 135 1.11 -9.39 0.60
N ILE A 136 1.11 -10.28 -0.39
CA ILE A 136 0.02 -10.45 -1.35
C ILE A 136 -0.30 -11.93 -1.50
N ASP A 137 -1.58 -12.26 -1.43
CA ASP A 137 -2.12 -13.55 -1.85
C ASP A 137 -3.17 -13.37 -2.94
N ASP A 138 -3.80 -14.45 -3.39
CA ASP A 138 -4.75 -14.46 -4.50
C ASP A 138 -5.97 -13.55 -4.28
N ASN A 139 -6.34 -13.26 -3.02
CA ASN A 139 -7.55 -12.52 -2.68
C ASN A 139 -7.28 -11.25 -1.87
N TYR A 140 -6.12 -11.14 -1.20
CA TYR A 140 -5.85 -10.09 -0.24
C TYR A 140 -4.47 -9.45 -0.41
N VAL A 141 -4.38 -8.22 0.06
CA VAL A 141 -3.15 -7.44 0.20
C VAL A 141 -2.98 -7.04 1.66
N THR A 142 -1.81 -7.29 2.22
CA THR A 142 -1.41 -6.82 3.55
C THR A 142 -0.54 -5.58 3.41
N LEU A 143 -0.94 -4.51 4.09
CA LEU A 143 -0.35 -3.17 4.00
C LEU A 143 0.05 -2.66 5.38
N ARG A 144 1.10 -1.85 5.44
CA ARG A 144 1.49 -1.09 6.64
C ARG A 144 1.30 0.40 6.42
N ASN A 145 0.45 0.99 7.25
CA ASN A 145 0.30 2.44 7.35
C ASN A 145 1.53 3.04 8.06
N PRO A 146 2.29 3.95 7.41
CA PRO A 146 3.47 4.57 8.00
C PRO A 146 3.16 5.44 9.22
N TRP A 147 1.90 5.85 9.44
CA TRP A 147 1.50 6.51 10.69
C TRP A 147 1.50 5.57 11.91
N GLY A 148 1.63 4.25 11.71
CA GLY A 148 1.63 3.26 12.79
C GLY A 148 0.27 3.08 13.46
N MET A 149 -0.79 3.64 12.88
CA MET A 149 -2.16 3.61 13.37
C MET A 149 -3.16 3.46 12.21
N ASN A 150 -4.34 2.94 12.53
CA ASN A 150 -5.45 2.80 11.60
C ASN A 150 -6.68 3.53 12.16
N THR A 151 -7.42 4.21 11.30
CA THR A 151 -8.55 5.06 11.72
C THR A 151 -9.87 4.37 11.46
N ASP A 152 -10.73 4.29 12.47
CA ASP A 152 -12.08 3.75 12.35
C ASP A 152 -13.04 4.76 11.68
N PRO A 153 -14.27 4.35 11.30
CA PRO A 153 -15.28 5.21 10.70
C PRO A 153 -15.76 6.38 11.57
N ASN A 154 -15.48 6.36 12.87
CA ASN A 154 -15.80 7.43 13.82
C ASN A 154 -14.60 8.38 14.03
N ASN A 155 -13.58 8.30 13.18
CA ASN A 155 -12.31 9.04 13.26
C ASN A 155 -11.48 8.73 14.51
N LYS A 156 -11.62 7.53 15.07
CA LYS A 156 -10.78 7.05 16.17
C LYS A 156 -9.56 6.34 15.61
N ALA A 157 -8.37 6.87 15.90
CA ALA A 157 -7.11 6.22 15.53
C ALA A 157 -6.70 5.18 16.58
N GLU A 158 -6.48 3.95 16.13
CA GLU A 158 -6.01 2.82 16.94
C GLU A 158 -4.60 2.41 16.49
N PRO A 159 -3.70 2.07 17.42
CA PRO A 159 -2.34 1.67 17.08
C PRO A 159 -2.31 0.30 16.39
N GLY A 160 -1.33 0.08 15.50
CA GLY A 160 -1.08 -1.21 14.86
C GLY A 160 -0.61 -1.05 13.41
N GLY A 161 -1.22 -0.14 12.66
CA GLY A 161 -0.84 0.26 11.29
C GLY A 161 -0.93 -0.85 10.23
N LEU A 162 -0.93 -2.13 10.63
CA LEU A 162 -1.04 -3.29 9.76
C LEU A 162 -2.51 -3.55 9.43
N ILE A 163 -2.82 -3.66 8.15
CA ILE A 163 -4.15 -3.98 7.63
C ILE A 163 -4.03 -5.05 6.56
N ARG A 164 -5.04 -5.92 6.44
CA ARG A 164 -5.23 -6.80 5.29
C ARG A 164 -6.60 -6.55 4.69
N ILE A 165 -6.61 -6.16 3.42
CA ILE A 165 -7.83 -5.81 2.65
C ILE A 165 -7.95 -6.72 1.44
N THR A 166 -9.13 -6.77 0.84
CA THR A 166 -9.34 -7.50 -0.41
C THR A 166 -8.56 -6.84 -1.55
N ARG A 167 -8.23 -7.59 -2.60
CA ARG A 167 -7.68 -7.03 -3.84
C ARG A 167 -8.64 -6.04 -4.51
N GLU A 168 -9.94 -6.24 -4.37
CA GLU A 168 -10.97 -5.32 -4.89
C GLU A 168 -10.92 -3.96 -4.17
N ASP A 169 -10.83 -3.95 -2.84
CA ASP A 169 -10.64 -2.71 -2.09
C ASP A 169 -9.28 -2.07 -2.39
N TYR A 170 -8.24 -2.89 -2.62
CA TYR A 170 -6.93 -2.40 -3.04
C TYR A 170 -7.00 -1.68 -4.39
N GLU A 171 -7.54 -2.33 -5.42
CA GLU A 171 -7.77 -1.80 -6.77
C GLU A 171 -8.55 -0.48 -6.75
N LYS A 172 -9.57 -0.41 -5.91
CA LYS A 172 -10.38 0.79 -5.76
C LYS A 172 -9.60 1.96 -5.19
N TYR A 173 -8.85 1.78 -4.10
CA TYR A 173 -8.26 2.90 -3.36
C TYR A 173 -6.79 3.16 -3.70
N PHE A 174 -6.07 2.20 -4.29
CA PHE A 174 -4.63 2.26 -4.52
C PHE A 174 -4.32 2.18 -6.01
N ALA A 175 -4.51 3.30 -6.69
CA ALA A 175 -4.37 3.40 -8.15
C ALA A 175 -2.93 3.22 -8.66
N ARG A 176 -1.93 3.26 -7.79
CA ARG A 176 -0.52 3.13 -8.16
C ARG A 176 0.27 2.34 -7.13
N THR A 177 1.16 1.47 -7.62
CA THR A 177 2.08 0.67 -6.82
C THR A 177 3.51 0.85 -7.33
N ASP A 178 4.35 1.50 -6.53
CA ASP A 178 5.77 1.73 -6.80
C ASP A 178 6.62 0.54 -6.30
N ILE A 179 7.61 0.14 -7.08
CA ILE A 179 8.48 -1.02 -6.86
C ILE A 179 9.95 -0.60 -7.07
N SER A 180 10.80 -0.88 -6.10
CA SER A 180 12.24 -0.68 -6.21
C SER A 180 12.97 -1.97 -5.90
N PRO A 181 13.79 -2.48 -6.86
CA PRO A 181 14.64 -3.63 -6.62
C PRO A 181 15.58 -3.45 -5.44
N ILE A 182 16.08 -4.56 -4.90
CA ILE A 182 17.19 -4.55 -3.94
C ILE A 182 18.40 -5.21 -4.62
N PRO A 183 19.60 -4.60 -4.57
CA PRO A 183 20.82 -5.14 -5.18
C PRO A 183 21.26 -6.52 -4.69
#